data_AF-A0A838FPC0-F1
#
_entry.id   AF-A0A838FPC0-F1
#
_cell.length_a   1.000
_cell.length_b   1.000
_cell.length_c   1.000
_cell.angle_alpha   90.00
_cell.angle_beta   90.00
_cell.angle_gamma   90.00
#
_symmetry.space_group_name_H-M   'P 1'
#
loop_
_entity.id
_entity.type
_entity.pdbx_description
1 polymer ?
#
loop_
_entity_poly.entity_id
_entity_poly.type
_entity_poly.pdbx_seq_one_letter_code
_entity_poly.pdbx_strand_id
1 'polypeptide(L)'
;MTGRDVHRAIDAVWRIESAKVIAGLARIVRDVGLAEDLAQEALVAALEQWPESGVPDNPGAWLTATAKRRGIDRLRRDRALERKYEALGRGMEIQGGMTQPDVDAALDDHVGDDLLSLMFTTCHPVLSTEARVALTLRLLGGLTTTEIARAFLASDSTVAQRIVRAKRTLAEAKVPFEVPREA
;
A
#
# COMPACT_ATOMS: atom_id res chain seq x y z
N MET A 1 -2.10 -29.57 -7.61
CA MET A 1 -1.10 -28.50 -7.82
C MET A 1 -0.02 -28.69 -6.77
N THR A 2 1.26 -28.80 -7.14
CA THR A 2 2.32 -29.02 -6.14
C THR A 2 2.58 -27.72 -5.37
N GLY A 3 3.17 -27.79 -4.17
CA GLY A 3 3.49 -26.58 -3.39
C GLY A 3 4.35 -25.57 -4.16
N ARG A 4 5.23 -26.04 -5.06
CA ARG A 4 6.03 -25.17 -5.96
C ARG A 4 5.19 -24.42 -6.99
N ASP A 5 4.12 -25.04 -7.49
CA ASP A 5 3.24 -24.42 -8.49
C ASP A 5 2.41 -23.30 -7.86
N VAL A 6 1.98 -23.48 -6.59
CA VAL A 6 1.27 -22.45 -5.82
C VAL A 6 2.17 -21.23 -5.60
N HIS A 7 3.42 -21.42 -5.17
CA HIS A 7 4.35 -20.31 -4.95
C HIS A 7 4.61 -19.51 -6.22
N ARG A 8 4.81 -20.19 -7.37
CA ARG A 8 4.96 -19.52 -8.66
C ARG A 8 3.71 -18.74 -9.05
N ALA A 9 2.52 -19.30 -8.79
CA ALA A 9 1.25 -18.61 -9.05
C ALA A 9 1.11 -17.35 -8.19
N ILE A 10 1.48 -17.44 -6.91
CA ILE A 10 1.50 -16.29 -5.98
C ILE A 10 2.45 -15.20 -6.49
N ASP A 11 3.68 -15.55 -6.87
CA ASP A 11 4.65 -14.58 -7.40
C ASP A 11 4.13 -13.88 -8.66
N ALA A 12 3.50 -14.64 -9.57
CA ALA A 12 2.92 -14.10 -10.80
C ALA A 12 1.75 -13.15 -10.49
N VAL A 13 0.83 -13.56 -9.63
CA VAL A 13 -0.29 -12.73 -9.17
C VAL A 13 0.23 -11.44 -8.52
N TRP A 14 1.21 -11.55 -7.63
CA TRP A 14 1.75 -10.39 -6.94
C TRP A 14 2.38 -9.38 -7.90
N ARG A 15 3.14 -9.85 -8.90
CA ARG A 15 3.71 -8.97 -9.95
C ARG A 15 2.64 -8.24 -10.76
N ILE A 16 1.47 -8.86 -10.98
CA ILE A 16 0.41 -8.29 -11.81
C ILE A 16 -0.51 -7.36 -11.00
N GLU A 17 -0.83 -7.74 -9.77
CA GLU A 17 -1.91 -7.11 -9.00
C GLU A 17 -1.43 -6.17 -7.90
N SER A 18 -0.17 -6.28 -7.44
CA SER A 18 0.33 -5.48 -6.30
C SER A 18 0.13 -3.98 -6.47
N ALA A 19 0.46 -3.41 -7.63
CA ALA A 19 0.31 -1.98 -7.89
C ALA A 19 -1.14 -1.51 -7.73
N LYS A 20 -2.12 -2.28 -8.25
CA LYS A 20 -3.55 -1.96 -8.14
C LYS A 20 -4.06 -2.10 -6.71
N VAL A 21 -3.63 -3.16 -6.01
CA VAL A 21 -3.97 -3.39 -4.60
C VAL A 21 -3.45 -2.24 -3.74
N ILE A 22 -2.18 -1.86 -3.91
CA ILE A 22 -1.54 -0.76 -3.17
C ILE A 22 -2.23 0.56 -3.48
N ALA A 23 -2.51 0.84 -4.76
CA ALA A 23 -3.17 2.09 -5.15
C ALA A 23 -4.58 2.22 -4.54
N GLY A 24 -5.40 1.17 -4.62
CA GLY A 24 -6.73 1.17 -4.01
C GLY A 24 -6.71 1.29 -2.48
N LEU A 25 -5.69 0.73 -1.82
CA LEU A 25 -5.49 0.90 -0.38
C LEU A 25 -5.00 2.31 -0.03
N ALA A 26 -4.10 2.89 -0.82
CA ALA A 26 -3.56 4.22 -0.63
C ALA A 26 -4.65 5.30 -0.71
N ARG A 27 -5.68 5.14 -1.56
CA ARG A 27 -6.87 6.01 -1.55
C ARG A 27 -7.59 6.02 -0.20
N ILE A 28 -7.67 4.86 0.45
CA ILE A 28 -8.40 4.69 1.71
C ILE A 28 -7.58 5.20 2.89
N VAL A 29 -6.33 4.76 2.99
CA VAL A 29 -5.47 5.06 4.16
C VAL A 29 -4.67 6.35 4.01
N ARG A 30 -4.63 6.94 2.81
CA ARG A 30 -3.92 8.19 2.46
C ARG A 30 -2.43 8.19 2.81
N ASP A 31 -1.82 7.01 2.81
CA ASP A 31 -0.41 6.79 3.06
C ASP A 31 0.07 5.60 2.22
N VAL A 32 0.99 5.85 1.29
CA VAL A 32 1.51 4.83 0.36
C VAL A 32 2.33 3.76 1.09
N GLY A 33 3.06 4.14 2.14
CA GLY A 33 3.84 3.20 2.94
C GLY A 33 2.92 2.23 3.67
N LEU A 34 1.91 2.77 4.38
CA LEU A 34 0.91 1.95 5.07
C LEU A 34 0.11 1.07 4.10
N ALA A 35 -0.21 1.59 2.91
CA ALA A 35 -0.89 0.81 1.88
C ALA A 35 -0.05 -0.38 1.38
N GLU A 36 1.26 -0.20 1.15
CA GLU A 36 2.15 -1.33 0.78
C GLU A 36 2.22 -2.36 1.92
N ASP A 37 2.36 -1.92 3.16
CA ASP A 37 2.44 -2.84 4.31
C ASP A 37 1.17 -3.69 4.43
N LEU A 38 -0.02 -3.09 4.27
CA LEU A 38 -1.30 -3.81 4.27
C LEU A 38 -1.42 -4.80 3.08
N ALA A 39 -0.94 -4.41 1.91
CA ALA A 39 -0.91 -5.30 0.75
C ALA A 39 0.04 -6.49 0.98
N GLN A 40 1.18 -6.27 1.63
CA GLN A 40 2.12 -7.33 2.01
C GLN A 40 1.54 -8.26 3.08
N GLU A 41 0.78 -7.76 4.05
CA GLU A 41 0.04 -8.61 4.99
C GLU A 41 -0.96 -9.54 4.28
N ALA A 42 -1.64 -9.03 3.24
CA ALA A 42 -2.53 -9.87 2.44
C ALA A 42 -1.77 -10.90 1.60
N LEU A 43 -0.58 -10.57 1.11
CA LEU A 43 0.31 -11.54 0.45
C LEU A 43 0.74 -12.65 1.41
N VAL A 44 1.08 -12.31 2.65
CA VAL A 44 1.39 -13.31 3.69
C VAL A 44 0.21 -14.24 3.92
N ALA A 45 -1.01 -13.70 4.03
CA ALA A 45 -2.21 -14.52 4.16
C ALA A 45 -2.44 -15.44 2.94
N ALA A 46 -2.14 -14.97 1.72
CA ALA A 46 -2.19 -15.82 0.53
C ALA A 46 -1.16 -16.95 0.58
N LEU A 47 0.07 -16.67 1.02
CA LEU A 47 1.13 -17.67 1.21
C LEU A 47 0.77 -18.73 2.26
N GLU A 48 0.01 -18.36 3.28
CA GLU A 48 -0.48 -19.30 4.30
C GLU A 48 -1.68 -20.12 3.81
N GLN A 49 -2.65 -19.49 3.14
CA GLN A 49 -3.95 -20.10 2.86
C GLN A 49 -4.03 -20.83 1.50
N TRP A 50 -3.42 -20.30 0.45
CA TRP A 50 -3.56 -20.85 -0.92
C TRP A 50 -2.87 -22.21 -1.13
N PRO A 51 -1.78 -22.58 -0.42
CA PRO A 51 -1.23 -23.94 -0.52
C PRO A 51 -2.23 -25.04 -0.16
N GLU A 52 -3.13 -24.78 0.80
CA GLU A 52 -4.14 -25.75 1.25
C GLU A 52 -5.45 -25.63 0.47
N SER A 53 -5.91 -24.39 0.25
CA SER A 53 -7.23 -24.11 -0.34
C SER A 53 -7.24 -23.91 -1.85
N GLY A 54 -6.05 -23.80 -2.48
CA GLY A 54 -5.89 -23.42 -3.87
C GLY A 54 -5.88 -21.90 -4.08
N VAL A 55 -5.49 -21.50 -5.30
CA VAL A 55 -5.52 -20.09 -5.72
C VAL A 55 -6.96 -19.72 -6.12
N PRO A 56 -7.56 -18.64 -5.60
CA PRO A 56 -8.90 -18.20 -5.98
C PRO A 56 -9.02 -17.84 -7.46
N ASP A 57 -10.24 -17.91 -8.02
CA ASP A 57 -10.50 -17.54 -9.43
C ASP A 57 -10.19 -16.06 -9.74
N ASN A 58 -10.36 -15.18 -8.75
CA ASN A 58 -9.95 -13.78 -8.84
C ASN A 58 -8.97 -13.44 -7.68
N PRO A 59 -7.66 -13.70 -7.89
CA PRO A 59 -6.64 -13.48 -6.87
C PRO A 59 -6.49 -12.01 -6.47
N GLY A 60 -6.60 -11.09 -7.43
CA GLY A 60 -6.49 -9.65 -7.20
C GLY A 60 -7.59 -9.13 -6.27
N ALA A 61 -8.86 -9.48 -6.55
CA ALA A 61 -9.98 -9.11 -5.69
C ALA A 61 -9.85 -9.72 -4.29
N TRP A 62 -9.36 -10.96 -4.19
CA TRP A 62 -9.10 -11.60 -2.91
C TRP A 62 -8.04 -10.83 -2.10
N LEU A 63 -6.92 -10.47 -2.71
CA LEU A 63 -5.85 -9.70 -2.07
C LEU A 63 -6.35 -8.33 -1.61
N THR A 64 -7.07 -7.60 -2.46
CA THR A 64 -7.67 -6.31 -2.12
C THR A 64 -8.63 -6.44 -0.94
N ALA A 65 -9.53 -7.43 -0.94
CA ALA A 65 -10.48 -7.63 0.14
C ALA A 65 -9.80 -7.98 1.46
N THR A 66 -8.81 -8.88 1.43
CA THR A 66 -8.01 -9.26 2.61
C THR A 66 -7.26 -8.06 3.17
N ALA A 67 -6.57 -7.29 2.33
CA ALA A 67 -5.82 -6.10 2.76
C ALA A 67 -6.75 -5.01 3.32
N LYS A 68 -7.92 -4.78 2.69
CA LYS A 68 -8.91 -3.81 3.17
C LYS A 68 -9.45 -4.19 4.56
N ARG A 69 -9.79 -5.47 4.78
CA ARG A 69 -10.24 -5.95 6.11
C ARG A 69 -9.17 -5.68 7.18
N ARG A 70 -7.90 -6.02 6.89
CA ARG A 70 -6.78 -5.73 7.79
C ARG A 70 -6.59 -4.23 8.05
N GLY A 71 -6.70 -3.40 7.02
CA GLY A 71 -6.64 -1.95 7.13
C GLY A 71 -7.75 -1.36 8.01
N ILE A 72 -8.99 -1.82 7.83
CA ILE A 72 -10.14 -1.42 8.66
C ILE A 72 -9.92 -1.86 10.12
N ASP A 73 -9.47 -3.09 10.34
CA ASP A 73 -9.21 -3.60 11.69
C ASP A 73 -8.11 -2.81 12.39
N ARG A 74 -7.06 -2.42 11.65
CA ARG A 74 -6.00 -1.55 12.16
C ARG A 74 -6.56 -0.18 12.55
N LEU A 75 -7.30 0.48 11.66
CA LEU A 75 -7.91 1.79 11.94
C LEU A 75 -8.85 1.73 13.16
N ARG A 76 -9.61 0.63 13.31
CA ARG A 76 -10.46 0.39 14.48
C ARG A 76 -9.64 0.25 15.77
N ARG A 77 -8.52 -0.47 15.73
CA ARG A 77 -7.60 -0.62 16.87
C ARG A 77 -6.95 0.72 17.23
N ASP A 78 -6.47 1.48 16.26
CA ASP A 78 -5.81 2.76 16.48
C ASP A 78 -6.78 3.76 17.16
N ARG A 79 -8.03 3.86 16.69
CA ARG A 79 -9.08 4.67 17.35
C ARG A 79 -9.45 4.19 18.75
N ALA A 80 -9.39 2.88 18.99
CA ALA A 80 -9.64 2.33 20.33
C ALA A 80 -8.49 2.65 21.28
N LEU A 81 -7.25 2.65 20.79
CA LEU A 81 -6.07 3.09 21.53
C LEU A 81 -6.11 4.58 21.81
N GLU A 82 -6.41 5.41 20.80
CA GLU A 82 -6.55 6.86 20.93
C GLU A 82 -7.59 7.22 21.99
N ARG A 83 -8.79 6.63 21.95
CA ARG A 83 -9.82 6.82 22.99
C ARG A 83 -9.38 6.37 24.38
N LYS A 84 -8.56 5.31 24.48
CA LYS A 84 -7.98 4.88 25.77
C LYS A 84 -6.93 5.88 26.26
N TYR A 85 -6.11 6.42 25.37
CA TYR A 85 -5.14 7.47 25.70
C TYR A 85 -5.85 8.77 26.10
N GLU A 86 -6.91 9.17 25.42
CA GLU A 86 -7.78 10.31 25.78
C GLU A 86 -8.45 10.11 27.15
N ALA A 87 -8.96 8.90 27.43
CA ALA A 87 -9.55 8.57 28.71
C ALA A 87 -8.53 8.60 29.88
N LEU A 88 -7.26 8.26 29.59
CA LEU A 88 -6.14 8.36 30.54
C LEU A 88 -5.57 9.79 30.64
N GLY A 89 -5.75 10.61 29.61
CA GLY A 89 -5.16 11.94 29.45
C GLY A 89 -6.16 13.08 29.43
N ARG A 90 -7.25 13.03 30.22
CA ARG A 90 -8.23 14.12 30.34
C ARG A 90 -7.53 15.47 30.60
N GLY A 91 -7.36 16.25 29.54
CA GLY A 91 -6.65 17.52 29.56
C GLY A 91 -6.59 18.29 28.23
N MET A 92 -6.81 17.68 27.06
CA MET A 92 -6.95 18.44 25.81
C MET A 92 -8.00 17.83 24.88
N GLU A 93 -9.09 18.56 24.69
CA GLU A 93 -10.14 18.29 23.71
C GLU A 93 -9.60 18.47 22.29
N ILE A 94 -9.71 17.43 21.46
CA ILE A 94 -9.84 17.61 20.01
C ILE A 94 -10.98 16.70 19.52
N GLN A 95 -12.11 17.31 19.24
CA GLN A 95 -13.23 16.67 18.58
C GLN A 95 -12.93 16.57 17.07
N GLY A 96 -12.45 15.41 16.62
CA GLY A 96 -12.20 15.09 15.21
C GLY A 96 -13.09 13.94 14.73
N GLY A 97 -14.39 14.19 14.58
CA GLY A 97 -15.33 13.22 14.01
C GLY A 97 -15.03 12.95 12.54
N MET A 98 -14.18 11.96 12.25
CA MET A 98 -14.08 11.41 10.89
C MET A 98 -15.27 10.48 10.65
N THR A 99 -16.26 10.97 9.94
CA THR A 99 -17.30 10.17 9.28
C THR A 99 -16.66 8.93 8.68
N GLN A 100 -17.18 7.73 9.01
CA GLN A 100 -16.78 6.52 8.28
C GLN A 100 -16.95 6.84 6.80
N PRO A 101 -15.90 6.78 5.97
CA PRO A 101 -16.12 6.76 4.54
C PRO A 101 -17.09 5.61 4.30
N ASP A 102 -18.15 5.85 3.54
CA ASP A 102 -18.97 4.77 3.04
C ASP A 102 -18.06 3.94 2.12
N VAL A 103 -17.41 2.95 2.73
CA VAL A 103 -16.33 2.18 2.11
C VAL A 103 -16.88 1.42 0.91
N ASP A 104 -18.18 1.11 0.92
CA ASP A 104 -18.91 0.46 -0.16
C ASP A 104 -19.17 1.41 -1.35
N ALA A 105 -19.45 2.69 -1.10
CA ALA A 105 -19.59 3.69 -2.17
C ALA A 105 -18.26 4.05 -2.86
N ALA A 106 -17.14 3.95 -2.14
CA ALA A 106 -15.79 4.12 -2.71
C ALA A 106 -15.33 2.92 -3.57
N LEU A 107 -16.12 1.85 -3.65
CA LEU A 107 -15.81 0.65 -4.45
C LEU A 107 -16.20 0.79 -5.92
N ASP A 108 -17.15 1.66 -6.24
CA ASP A 108 -17.78 1.72 -7.57
C ASP A 108 -17.11 2.70 -8.55
N ASP A 109 -16.08 3.45 -8.12
CA ASP A 109 -15.49 4.53 -8.93
C ASP A 109 -13.98 4.37 -9.16
N HIS A 110 -13.62 4.06 -10.41
CA HIS A 110 -12.34 4.28 -11.09
C HIS A 110 -11.06 3.69 -10.45
N VAL A 111 -10.94 2.36 -10.41
CA VAL A 111 -9.63 1.65 -10.24
C VAL A 111 -8.58 2.15 -11.26
N GLY A 112 -8.99 2.69 -12.40
CA GLY A 112 -8.10 3.30 -13.39
C GLY A 112 -7.36 4.55 -12.88
N ASP A 113 -8.03 5.40 -12.11
CA ASP A 113 -7.45 6.65 -11.60
C ASP A 113 -6.53 6.41 -10.40
N ASP A 114 -6.71 5.30 -9.70
CA ASP A 114 -5.86 4.93 -8.56
C ASP A 114 -4.42 4.66 -8.97
N LEU A 115 -4.22 3.89 -10.04
CA LEU A 115 -2.87 3.61 -10.52
C LEU A 115 -2.17 4.88 -11.02
N LEU A 116 -2.93 5.77 -11.67
CA LEU A 116 -2.43 7.06 -12.11
C LEU A 116 -2.10 7.97 -10.90
N SER A 117 -2.97 8.00 -9.88
CA SER A 117 -2.72 8.72 -8.62
C SER A 117 -1.44 8.21 -7.96
N LEU A 118 -1.26 6.88 -7.89
CA LEU A 118 -0.03 6.29 -7.35
C LEU A 118 1.21 6.71 -8.16
N MET A 119 1.13 6.72 -9.50
CA MET A 119 2.22 7.19 -10.36
C MET A 119 2.60 8.64 -10.06
N PHE A 120 1.62 9.54 -9.89
CA PHE A 120 1.89 10.94 -9.54
C PHE A 120 2.46 11.07 -8.13
N THR A 121 1.94 10.35 -7.15
CA THR A 121 2.45 10.36 -5.78
C THR A 121 3.90 9.85 -5.72
N THR A 122 4.26 8.77 -6.42
CA THR A 122 5.64 8.29 -6.45
C THR A 122 6.59 9.22 -7.23
N CYS A 123 6.04 10.04 -8.12
CA CYS A 123 6.77 11.07 -8.87
C CYS A 123 6.76 12.46 -8.20
N HIS A 124 6.24 12.59 -6.98
CA HIS A 124 6.05 13.91 -6.35
C HIS A 124 7.39 14.67 -6.17
N PRO A 125 7.44 16.00 -6.44
CA PRO A 125 8.67 16.78 -6.42
C PRO A 125 9.35 16.89 -5.05
N VAL A 126 8.64 16.59 -3.95
CA VAL A 126 9.22 16.50 -2.60
C VAL A 126 10.31 15.43 -2.50
N LEU A 127 10.26 14.42 -3.36
CA LEU A 127 11.25 13.35 -3.44
C LEU A 127 12.40 13.75 -4.37
N SER A 128 13.63 13.32 -4.05
CA SER A 128 14.74 13.43 -5.00
C SER A 128 14.48 12.58 -6.25
N THR A 129 15.13 12.92 -7.38
CA THR A 129 14.98 12.14 -8.63
C THR A 129 15.24 10.65 -8.42
N GLU A 130 16.31 10.30 -7.70
CA GLU A 130 16.62 8.91 -7.40
C GLU A 130 15.54 8.23 -6.56
N ALA A 131 14.96 8.94 -5.59
CA ALA A 131 13.89 8.42 -4.75
C ALA A 131 12.60 8.20 -5.56
N ARG A 132 12.25 9.13 -6.46
CA ARG A 132 11.11 8.98 -7.38
C ARG A 132 11.25 7.74 -8.25
N VAL A 133 12.41 7.56 -8.88
CA VAL A 133 12.68 6.41 -9.75
C VAL A 133 12.67 5.11 -8.96
N ALA A 134 13.37 5.04 -7.83
CA ALA A 134 13.41 3.83 -7.00
C ALA A 134 12.02 3.42 -6.47
N LEU A 135 11.23 4.39 -6.00
CA LEU A 135 9.89 4.12 -5.48
C LEU A 135 8.91 3.70 -6.58
N THR A 136 8.98 4.33 -7.75
CA THR A 136 8.15 3.98 -8.92
C THR A 136 8.47 2.57 -9.42
N LEU A 137 9.76 2.22 -9.56
CA LEU A 137 10.18 0.87 -9.96
C LEU A 137 9.73 -0.19 -8.94
N ARG A 138 9.73 0.16 -7.65
CA ARG A 138 9.28 -0.73 -6.59
C ARG A 138 7.77 -0.96 -6.62
N LEU A 139 6.98 0.10 -6.64
CA LEU A 139 5.52 0.03 -6.44
C LEU A 139 4.74 -0.22 -7.72
N LEU A 140 5.14 0.39 -8.83
CA LEU A 140 4.48 0.22 -10.13
C LEU A 140 5.21 -0.78 -11.02
N GLY A 141 6.55 -0.78 -10.97
CA GLY A 141 7.36 -1.70 -11.76
C GLY A 141 7.37 -3.14 -11.23
N GLY A 142 7.00 -3.34 -9.96
CA GLY A 142 7.04 -4.65 -9.31
C GLY A 142 8.45 -5.23 -9.13
N LEU A 143 9.49 -4.39 -9.24
CA LEU A 143 10.88 -4.83 -9.09
C LEU A 143 11.21 -5.09 -7.61
N THR A 144 12.06 -6.09 -7.41
CA THR A 144 12.69 -6.36 -6.11
C THR A 144 13.74 -5.31 -5.80
N THR A 145 14.02 -5.11 -4.51
CA THR A 145 15.11 -4.22 -4.05
C THR A 145 16.44 -4.58 -4.71
N THR A 146 16.74 -5.86 -4.89
CA THR A 146 17.97 -6.34 -5.52
C THR A 146 18.01 -6.06 -7.04
N GLU A 147 16.88 -6.12 -7.74
CA GLU A 147 16.81 -5.70 -9.16
C GLU A 147 17.04 -4.19 -9.29
N ILE A 148 16.44 -3.39 -8.40
CA ILE A 148 16.62 -1.93 -8.38
C ILE A 148 18.07 -1.58 -8.01
N ALA A 149 18.66 -2.24 -7.01
CA ALA A 149 20.06 -2.05 -6.61
C ALA A 149 21.03 -2.27 -7.77
N ARG A 150 20.81 -3.33 -8.56
CA ARG A 150 21.57 -3.59 -9.80
C ARG A 150 21.39 -2.48 -10.83
N ALA A 151 20.18 -1.99 -11.04
CA ALA A 151 19.91 -0.89 -11.98
C ALA A 151 20.58 0.43 -11.56
N PHE A 152 20.68 0.67 -10.25
CA PHE A 152 21.32 1.86 -9.67
C PHE A 152 22.83 1.70 -9.43
N LEU A 153 23.41 0.52 -9.68
CA LEU A 153 24.79 0.17 -9.31
C LEU A 153 25.11 0.51 -7.84
N ALA A 154 24.17 0.22 -6.94
CA ALA A 154 24.25 0.52 -5.52
C ALA A 154 24.02 -0.75 -4.68
N SER A 155 24.29 -0.68 -3.37
CA SER A 155 23.98 -1.79 -2.47
C SER A 155 22.47 -1.93 -2.22
N ASP A 156 22.02 -3.17 -1.97
CA ASP A 156 20.65 -3.47 -1.56
C ASP A 156 20.23 -2.63 -0.34
N SER A 157 21.14 -2.44 0.63
CA SER A 157 20.90 -1.60 1.82
C SER A 157 20.65 -0.13 1.45
N THR A 158 21.38 0.41 0.48
CA THR A 158 21.24 1.80 0.02
C THR A 158 19.88 2.00 -0.65
N VAL A 159 19.48 1.07 -1.52
CA VAL A 159 18.19 1.13 -2.22
C VAL A 159 17.03 0.89 -1.25
N ALA A 160 17.14 -0.07 -0.34
CA ALA A 160 16.12 -0.31 0.69
C ALA A 160 15.87 0.95 1.52
N GLN A 161 16.94 1.56 2.03
CA GLN A 161 16.82 2.81 2.80
C GLN A 161 16.26 3.95 1.96
N ARG A 162 16.63 4.05 0.67
CA ARG A 162 16.09 5.06 -0.25
C ARG A 162 14.58 4.92 -0.39
N ILE A 163 14.07 3.70 -0.59
CA ILE A 163 12.62 3.42 -0.70
C ILE A 163 11.90 3.76 0.62
N VAL A 164 12.43 3.32 1.76
CA VAL A 164 11.84 3.60 3.08
C VAL A 164 11.78 5.10 3.35
N ARG A 165 12.89 5.82 3.10
CA ARG A 165 12.93 7.28 3.27
C ARG A 165 11.94 7.98 2.33
N ALA A 166 11.83 7.53 1.08
CA ALA A 166 10.89 8.11 0.12
C ALA A 166 9.43 8.02 0.61
N LYS A 167 8.99 6.84 1.06
CA LYS A 167 7.64 6.66 1.64
C LYS A 167 7.42 7.57 2.85
N ARG A 168 8.39 7.62 3.77
CA ARG A 168 8.31 8.48 4.95
C ARG A 168 8.20 9.96 4.56
N THR A 169 8.99 10.42 3.60
CA THR A 169 8.93 11.80 3.12
C THR A 169 7.57 12.14 2.50
N LEU A 170 6.95 11.23 1.76
CA LEU A 170 5.59 11.42 1.23
C LEU A 170 4.55 11.55 2.37
N ALA A 171 4.65 10.68 3.38
CA ALA A 171 3.75 10.69 4.54
C ALA A 171 3.91 11.96 5.39
N GLU A 172 5.15 12.37 5.71
CA GLU A 172 5.46 13.59 6.47
C GLU A 172 4.98 14.85 5.75
N ALA A 173 5.13 14.90 4.42
CA ALA A 173 4.67 16.00 3.59
C ALA A 173 3.14 15.97 3.33
N LYS A 174 2.44 14.92 3.77
CA LYS A 174 1.00 14.70 3.54
C LYS A 174 0.61 14.88 2.07
N VAL A 175 1.41 14.32 1.17
CA VAL A 175 1.17 14.41 -0.28
C VAL A 175 -0.22 13.86 -0.59
N PRO A 176 -1.11 14.63 -1.23
CA PRO A 176 -2.43 14.15 -1.64
C PRO A 176 -2.32 12.93 -2.55
N PHE A 177 -3.16 11.91 -2.29
CA PHE A 177 -3.33 10.77 -3.19
C PHE A 177 -4.48 11.06 -4.15
N GLU A 178 -4.18 11.80 -5.21
CA GLU A 178 -5.12 12.15 -6.26
C GLU A 178 -4.39 12.40 -7.57
N VAL A 179 -5.08 12.25 -8.70
CA VAL A 179 -4.60 12.74 -9.99
C VAL A 179 -4.62 14.27 -9.94
N PRO A 180 -3.51 14.97 -10.22
CA PRO A 180 -3.52 16.42 -10.30
C PRO A 180 -4.59 16.89 -11.30
N ARG A 181 -5.55 17.69 -10.83
CA ARG A 181 -6.51 18.36 -11.72
C ARG A 181 -5.77 19.49 -12.44
N GLU A 182 -6.04 19.66 -13.73
CA GLU A 182 -5.43 20.71 -14.55
C GLU A 182 -5.54 22.07 -13.85
N ALA A 183 -4.43 22.83 -13.87
CA ALA A 183 -4.30 24.14 -13.24
C ALA A 183 -4.85 25.27 -14.12
#